data_AF-A0A975MT45-F1
#
_entry.id   AF-A0A975MT45-F1
#
_cell.length_a   1.000
_cell.length_b   1.000
_cell.length_c   1.000
_cell.angle_alpha   90.00
_cell.angle_beta   90.00
_cell.angle_gamma   90.00
#
_symmetry.space_group_name_H-M   'P 1'
#
loop_
_entity.id
_entity.type
_entity.pdbx_description
1 polymer ?
#
loop_
_entity_poly.entity_id
_entity_poly.type
_entity_poly.pdbx_seq_one_letter_code
_entity_poly.pdbx_strand_id
1 'polypeptide(L)'
;MTILAACSTRGHDILPDVTPALDIVDETFLAVPASTVAAVFAEPASWTSYWPDLVLEVYTDRGDKGLRWTVRGALVGTMEVWLEPVLDGTLLHYFLRATPADATGQPLPLRPKDVRREFDRRARAAKAIALGLKGILEDGRPPGEPPRTADEGTR
;
A
#
# COMPACT_ATOMS: atom_id res chain seq x y z
N MET A 1 12.38 19.66 -7.82
CA MET A 1 11.56 19.07 -8.89
C MET A 1 10.25 18.68 -8.25
N THR A 2 9.30 19.62 -8.22
CA THR A 2 8.03 19.51 -7.50
C THR A 2 7.00 18.95 -8.47
N ILE A 3 6.56 17.71 -8.29
CA ILE A 3 5.48 17.15 -9.11
C ILE A 3 4.17 17.34 -8.36
N LEU A 4 3.38 18.30 -8.84
CA LEU A 4 1.93 18.36 -8.62
C LEU A 4 1.31 17.07 -9.15
N ALA A 5 0.68 16.28 -8.29
CA ALA A 5 -0.26 15.26 -8.72
C ALA A 5 -1.58 15.96 -9.10
N ALA A 6 -1.74 16.26 -10.39
CA ALA A 6 -3.02 16.70 -10.94
C ALA A 6 -3.99 15.51 -11.00
N CYS A 7 -4.97 15.50 -10.10
CA CYS A 7 -6.07 14.53 -10.11
C CYS A 7 -7.07 14.95 -11.20
N SER A 8 -7.17 14.17 -12.29
CA SER A 8 -8.18 14.38 -13.34
C SER A 8 -9.46 13.63 -12.97
N THR A 9 -10.56 14.38 -12.87
CA THR A 9 -11.90 13.94 -12.50
C THR A 9 -12.60 13.20 -13.64
N ARG A 10 -13.10 11.99 -13.33
CA ARG A 10 -14.29 11.42 -13.99
C ARG A 10 -15.05 10.54 -12.99
N GLY A 11 -16.37 10.73 -12.96
CA GLY A 11 -17.29 10.44 -11.85
C GLY A 11 -17.14 9.08 -11.18
N HIS A 12 -16.86 9.13 -9.88
CA HIS A 12 -17.11 8.05 -8.94
C HIS A 12 -17.93 8.67 -7.82
N ASP A 13 -19.00 7.99 -7.40
CA ASP A 13 -19.90 8.47 -6.35
C ASP A 13 -19.10 8.99 -5.15
N ILE A 14 -19.14 10.31 -4.97
CA ILE A 14 -18.41 11.02 -3.94
C ILE A 14 -19.08 10.65 -2.62
N LEU A 15 -18.46 9.74 -1.86
CA LEU A 15 -18.73 9.64 -0.42
C LEU A 15 -18.61 11.07 0.13
N PRO A 16 -19.57 11.55 0.95
CA PRO A 16 -19.54 12.92 1.46
C PRO A 16 -18.18 13.25 2.07
N ASP A 17 -17.73 14.50 1.91
CA ASP A 17 -16.45 15.04 2.35
C ASP A 17 -16.29 14.92 3.88
N VAL A 18 -15.98 13.71 4.32
CA VAL A 18 -15.61 13.37 5.69
C VAL A 18 -14.10 13.24 5.66
N THR A 19 -13.41 14.18 6.30
CA THR A 19 -11.96 14.05 6.53
C THR A 19 -11.68 12.65 7.09
N PRO A 20 -10.82 11.85 6.45
CA PRO A 20 -10.55 10.50 6.91
C PRO A 20 -9.97 10.54 8.32
N ALA A 21 -10.43 9.65 9.20
CA ALA A 21 -9.93 9.60 10.58
C ALA A 21 -8.47 9.10 10.65
N LEU A 22 -8.02 8.38 9.62
CA LEU A 22 -6.68 7.83 9.48
C LEU A 22 -6.07 8.28 8.14
N ASP A 23 -4.85 8.82 8.18
CA ASP A 23 -4.01 9.09 7.00
C ASP A 23 -2.61 8.57 7.29
N ILE A 24 -2.32 7.36 6.81
CA ILE A 24 -1.08 6.63 7.09
C ILE A 24 -0.22 6.63 5.83
N VAL A 25 1.05 6.96 6.03
CA VAL A 25 2.10 6.88 5.01
C VAL A 25 3.25 6.07 5.57
N ASP A 26 3.73 5.09 4.80
CA ASP A 26 5.03 4.44 5.02
C ASP A 26 5.81 4.41 3.71
N GLU A 27 7.12 4.57 3.83
CA GLU A 27 8.06 4.42 2.73
C GLU A 27 9.13 3.42 3.15
N THR A 28 9.39 2.44 2.29
CA THR A 28 10.41 1.42 2.54
C THR A 28 11.14 1.11 1.24
N PHE A 29 12.47 1.18 1.25
CA PHE A 29 13.30 0.81 0.11
C PHE A 29 13.53 -0.71 0.07
N LEU A 30 13.29 -1.30 -1.09
CA LEU A 30 13.58 -2.69 -1.42
C LEU A 30 14.61 -2.73 -2.55
N ALA A 31 15.68 -3.48 -2.34
CA ALA A 31 16.77 -3.68 -3.28
C ALA A 31 16.39 -4.75 -4.33
N VAL A 32 15.28 -4.53 -5.02
CA VAL A 32 14.76 -5.33 -6.14
C VAL A 32 14.02 -4.42 -7.14
N PRO A 33 13.89 -4.83 -8.41
CA PRO A 33 13.12 -4.07 -9.41
C PRO A 33 11.63 -3.92 -9.05
N ALA A 34 11.01 -2.84 -9.52
CA ALA A 34 9.60 -2.54 -9.21
C ALA A 34 8.64 -3.64 -9.69
N SER A 35 8.94 -4.28 -10.82
CA SER A 35 8.17 -5.43 -11.34
C SER A 35 8.19 -6.63 -10.40
N THR A 36 9.31 -6.86 -9.69
CA THR A 36 9.41 -7.94 -8.68
C THR A 36 8.49 -7.65 -7.50
N VAL A 37 8.43 -6.40 -7.04
CA VAL A 37 7.52 -5.99 -5.97
C VAL A 37 6.07 -6.00 -6.44
N ALA A 38 5.79 -5.53 -7.65
CA ALA A 38 4.45 -5.50 -8.24
C ALA A 38 3.84 -6.90 -8.37
N ALA A 39 4.65 -7.88 -8.77
CA ALA A 39 4.22 -9.28 -8.89
C ALA A 39 3.65 -9.86 -7.58
N VAL A 40 4.14 -9.41 -6.42
CA VAL A 40 3.60 -9.82 -5.10
C VAL A 40 2.13 -9.42 -4.95
N PHE A 41 1.75 -8.26 -5.50
CA PHE A 41 0.41 -7.71 -5.38
C PHE A 41 -0.51 -8.10 -6.56
N ALA A 42 -0.01 -8.82 -7.55
CA ALA A 42 -0.76 -9.15 -8.77
C ALA A 42 -1.92 -10.13 -8.54
N GLU A 43 -1.86 -10.96 -7.49
CA GLU A 43 -2.89 -11.94 -7.15
C GLU A 43 -3.83 -11.41 -6.07
N PRO A 44 -5.10 -11.07 -6.37
CA PRO A 44 -6.03 -10.52 -5.39
C PRO A 44 -6.27 -11.42 -4.17
N ALA A 45 -6.20 -12.75 -4.35
CA ALA A 45 -6.37 -13.68 -3.25
C ALA A 45 -5.28 -13.56 -2.16
N SER A 46 -4.09 -13.07 -2.52
CA SER A 46 -2.96 -12.93 -1.58
C SER A 46 -3.16 -11.78 -0.58
N TRP A 47 -3.97 -10.78 -0.93
CA TRP A 47 -4.11 -9.55 -0.15
C TRP A 47 -4.69 -9.78 1.24
N THR A 48 -5.54 -10.80 1.41
CA THR A 48 -6.13 -11.16 2.70
C THR A 48 -5.09 -11.59 3.73
N SER A 49 -3.90 -12.04 3.30
CA SER A 49 -2.79 -12.34 4.21
C SER A 49 -2.18 -11.08 4.82
N TYR A 50 -2.16 -9.97 4.09
CA TYR A 50 -1.63 -8.67 4.52
C TYR A 50 -2.68 -7.85 5.27
N TRP A 51 -3.93 -7.87 4.80
CA TRP A 51 -5.03 -7.07 5.32
C TRP A 51 -6.28 -7.94 5.56
N PRO A 52 -6.28 -8.83 6.57
CA PRO A 52 -7.31 -9.85 6.74
C PRO A 52 -8.70 -9.33 7.09
N ASP A 53 -8.81 -8.09 7.58
CA ASP A 53 -10.06 -7.43 7.94
C ASP A 53 -10.52 -6.37 6.92
N LEU A 54 -9.79 -6.24 5.80
CA LEU A 54 -10.13 -5.33 4.72
C LEU A 54 -10.65 -6.12 3.52
N VAL A 55 -11.64 -5.54 2.84
CA VAL A 55 -12.09 -5.97 1.52
C VAL A 55 -11.60 -4.92 0.54
N LEU A 56 -10.79 -5.34 -0.44
CA LEU A 56 -10.09 -4.46 -1.36
C LEU A 56 -10.59 -4.67 -2.77
N GLU A 57 -10.96 -3.58 -3.43
CA GLU A 57 -11.39 -3.57 -4.82
C GLU A 57 -10.47 -2.64 -5.60
N VAL A 58 -9.77 -3.16 -6.61
CA VAL A 58 -8.88 -2.36 -7.44
C VAL A 58 -9.72 -1.44 -8.32
N TYR A 59 -9.52 -0.13 -8.16
CA TYR A 59 -10.09 0.86 -9.08
C TYR A 59 -9.04 1.44 -10.03
N THR A 60 -7.75 1.22 -9.76
CA THR A 60 -6.68 1.57 -10.71
C THR A 60 -5.52 0.60 -10.57
N ASP A 61 -5.20 -0.07 -11.67
CA ASP A 61 -3.96 -0.84 -11.84
C ASP A 61 -3.00 -0.02 -12.72
N ARG A 62 -1.76 0.18 -12.24
CA ARG A 62 -0.71 0.92 -12.96
C ARG A 62 0.48 0.03 -13.34
N GLY A 63 0.30 -1.29 -13.35
CA GLY A 63 1.35 -2.28 -13.60
C GLY A 63 2.46 -2.16 -12.58
N ASP A 64 3.71 -2.05 -13.04
CA ASP A 64 4.90 -1.95 -12.19
C ASP A 64 4.93 -0.70 -11.30
N LYS A 65 4.05 0.28 -11.54
CA LYS A 65 3.90 1.45 -10.65
C LYS A 65 2.99 1.17 -9.46
N GLY A 66 2.39 -0.01 -9.34
CA GLY A 66 1.55 -0.43 -8.23
C GLY A 66 0.06 -0.11 -8.41
N LEU A 67 -0.71 -0.34 -7.35
CA LEU A 67 -2.18 -0.45 -7.38
C LEU A 67 -2.85 0.58 -6.49
N ARG A 68 -4.12 0.88 -6.79
CA ARG A 68 -5.02 1.64 -5.92
C ARG A 68 -6.30 0.87 -5.68
N TRP A 69 -6.73 0.89 -4.43
CA TRP A 69 -7.88 0.15 -3.94
C TRP A 69 -8.90 1.06 -3.26
N THR A 70 -10.16 0.73 -3.49
CA THR A 70 -11.25 1.09 -2.58
C THR A 70 -11.20 0.12 -1.41
N VAL A 71 -11.27 0.65 -0.20
CA VAL A 71 -11.21 -0.11 1.05
C VAL A 71 -12.60 -0.21 1.65
N ARG A 72 -13.01 -1.43 2.01
CA ARG A 72 -14.21 -1.77 2.77
C ARG A 72 -13.86 -2.74 3.91
N GLY A 73 -14.85 -3.15 4.70
CA GLY A 73 -14.68 -4.06 5.83
C GLY A 73 -14.51 -3.28 7.13
N ALA A 74 -13.42 -3.52 7.87
CA ALA A 74 -13.14 -2.81 9.12
C ALA A 74 -12.87 -1.30 8.94
N LEU A 75 -12.53 -0.88 7.72
CA LEU A 75 -12.33 0.51 7.32
C LEU A 75 -13.14 0.82 6.06
N VAL A 76 -13.47 2.09 5.85
CA VAL A 76 -13.99 2.63 4.58
C VAL A 76 -13.09 3.77 4.11
N GLY A 77 -12.64 3.72 2.85
CA GLY A 77 -11.73 4.72 2.30
C GLY A 77 -10.95 4.23 1.07
N THR A 78 -9.72 4.70 0.93
CA THR A 78 -8.82 4.32 -0.17
C THR A 78 -7.45 3.89 0.34
N MET A 79 -6.78 3.06 -0.44
CA MET A 79 -5.41 2.60 -0.19
C MET A 79 -4.62 2.61 -1.50
N GLU A 80 -3.34 2.92 -1.42
CA GLU A 80 -2.43 2.91 -2.57
C GLU A 80 -1.11 2.24 -2.19
N VAL A 81 -0.63 1.39 -3.08
CA VAL A 81 0.78 1.03 -3.16
C VAL A 81 1.32 1.68 -4.42
N TRP A 82 2.27 2.59 -4.26
CA TRP A 82 3.01 3.19 -5.37
C TRP A 82 4.44 2.70 -5.32
N LEU A 83 4.90 2.16 -6.45
CA LEU A 83 6.25 1.65 -6.61
C LEU A 83 7.03 2.63 -7.48
N GLU A 84 8.05 3.23 -6.88
CA GLU A 84 8.94 4.16 -7.55
C GLU A 84 10.32 3.52 -7.74
N PRO A 85 10.78 3.33 -8.98
CA PRO A 85 12.16 2.94 -9.23
C PRO A 85 13.12 4.03 -8.72
N VAL A 86 14.00 3.67 -7.79
CA VAL A 86 15.00 4.58 -7.22
C VAL A 86 16.34 3.87 -7.22
N LEU A 87 17.32 4.47 -7.90
CA LEU A 87 18.65 3.87 -8.13
C LEU A 87 18.50 2.49 -8.79
N ASP A 88 18.98 1.45 -8.14
CA ASP A 88 18.93 0.05 -8.55
C ASP A 88 17.76 -0.73 -7.93
N GLY A 89 17.02 -0.12 -6.99
CA GLY A 89 15.89 -0.73 -6.30
C GLY A 89 14.57 0.02 -6.48
N THR A 90 13.68 -0.18 -5.51
CA THR A 90 12.32 0.36 -5.51
C THR A 90 11.98 0.96 -4.16
N LEU A 91 11.46 2.17 -4.16
CA LEU A 91 10.78 2.74 -2.99
C LEU A 91 9.32 2.30 -3.04
N LEU A 92 8.91 1.47 -2.07
CA LEU A 92 7.52 1.11 -1.85
C LEU A 92 6.89 2.20 -0.98
N HIS A 93 6.02 2.97 -1.61
CA HIS A 93 5.15 3.94 -0.96
C HIS A 93 3.82 3.27 -0.63
N TYR A 94 3.44 3.31 0.65
CA TYR A 94 2.16 2.81 1.14
C TYR A 94 1.33 3.97 1.66
N PHE A 95 0.11 4.13 1.15
CA PHE A 95 -0.85 5.12 1.61
C PHE A 95 -2.15 4.44 2.03
N LEU A 96 -2.67 4.78 3.20
CA LEU A 96 -4.01 4.38 3.64
C LEU A 96 -4.75 5.59 4.18
N ARG A 97 -5.82 5.98 3.49
CA ARG A 97 -6.71 7.08 3.87
C ARG A 97 -8.10 6.54 4.09
N ALA A 98 -8.48 6.37 5.35
CA ALA A 98 -9.72 5.68 5.69
C ALA A 98 -10.25 6.05 7.07
N THR A 99 -11.51 5.69 7.29
CA THR A 99 -12.20 5.84 8.57
C THR A 99 -12.64 4.45 9.05
N PRO A 100 -12.57 4.14 10.36
CA PRO A 100 -13.18 2.94 10.92
C PRO A 100 -14.63 2.79 10.49
N ALA A 101 -15.06 1.57 10.20
CA ALA A 101 -16.43 1.27 9.79
C ALA A 101 -17.07 0.23 10.71
N ASP A 102 -18.40 0.32 10.86
CA ASP A 102 -19.19 -0.69 11.55
C ASP A 102 -19.48 -1.90 10.64
N ALA A 103 -20.20 -2.89 11.16
CA ALA A 103 -20.55 -4.11 10.42
C ALA A 103 -21.43 -3.85 9.18
N THR A 104 -22.05 -2.68 9.07
CA THR A 104 -22.86 -2.26 7.92
C THR A 104 -22.06 -1.46 6.90
N GLY A 105 -20.76 -1.23 7.16
CA GLY A 105 -19.87 -0.45 6.31
C GLY A 105 -20.04 1.06 6.48
N GLN A 106 -20.76 1.52 7.50
CA GLN A 106 -20.91 2.95 7.79
C GLN A 106 -19.75 3.45 8.64
N PRO A 107 -19.28 4.70 8.45
CA PRO A 107 -18.26 5.29 9.30
C PRO A 107 -18.63 5.18 10.78
N LEU A 108 -17.73 4.60 11.57
CA LEU A 108 -17.86 4.39 13.00
C LEU A 108 -17.07 5.48 13.74
N PRO A 109 -17.75 6.44 14.39
CA PRO A 109 -17.07 7.44 15.20
C PRO A 109 -16.39 6.77 16.41
N LEU A 110 -15.07 6.94 16.52
CA LEU A 110 -14.31 6.46 17.65
C LEU A 110 -13.87 7.62 18.54
N ARG A 111 -13.59 7.33 19.81
CA ARG A 111 -12.96 8.32 20.69
C ARG A 111 -11.54 8.61 20.20
N PRO A 112 -10.98 9.82 20.40
CA PRO A 112 -9.64 10.17 19.90
C PRO A 112 -8.53 9.18 20.28
N LYS A 113 -8.57 8.64 21.51
CA LYS A 113 -7.61 7.63 21.97
C LYS A 113 -7.70 6.31 21.19
N ASP A 114 -8.91 5.93 20.77
CA ASP A 114 -9.16 4.70 20.04
C ASP A 114 -8.77 4.88 18.56
N VAL A 115 -8.99 6.07 17.99
CA VAL A 115 -8.44 6.46 16.67
C VAL A 115 -6.92 6.36 16.67
N ARG A 116 -6.23 6.92 17.68
CA ARG A 116 -4.77 6.83 17.78
C ARG A 116 -4.28 5.38 17.88
N ARG A 117 -4.95 4.55 18.68
CA ARG A 117 -4.61 3.13 18.81
C ARG A 117 -4.76 2.38 17.48
N GLU A 118 -5.83 2.66 16.74
CA GLU A 118 -6.03 2.05 15.42
C GLU A 118 -5.00 2.55 14.40
N PHE A 119 -4.69 3.85 14.39
CA PHE A 119 -3.60 4.41 13.59
C PHE A 119 -2.28 3.66 13.85
N ASP A 120 -1.89 3.55 15.11
CA ASP A 120 -0.63 2.91 15.50
C ASP A 120 -0.60 1.41 15.12
N ARG A 121 -1.73 0.72 15.26
CA ARG A 121 -1.88 -0.68 14.83
C ARG A 121 -1.67 -0.81 13.32
N ARG A 122 -2.33 0.04 12.53
CA ARG A 122 -2.26 0.02 11.06
C ARG A 122 -0.89 0.45 10.54
N ALA A 123 -0.26 1.46 11.13
CA ALA A 123 1.09 1.89 10.77
C ALA A 123 2.11 0.78 11.03
N ARG A 124 2.03 0.09 12.18
CA ARG A 124 2.88 -1.09 12.46
C ARG A 124 2.63 -2.24 11.49
N ALA A 125 1.37 -2.50 11.13
CA ALA A 125 1.04 -3.53 10.15
C ALA A 125 1.59 -3.21 8.76
N ALA A 126 1.45 -1.97 8.29
CA ALA A 126 2.05 -1.50 7.04
C ALA A 126 3.57 -1.71 7.03
N LYS A 127 4.24 -1.32 8.12
CA LYS A 127 5.68 -1.51 8.26
C LYS A 127 6.09 -2.98 8.29
N ALA A 128 5.31 -3.82 8.97
CA ALA A 128 5.56 -5.26 9.04
C ALA A 128 5.44 -5.92 7.66
N ILE A 129 4.45 -5.53 6.85
CA ILE A 129 4.31 -5.99 5.47
C ILE A 129 5.56 -5.58 4.67
N ALA A 130 5.91 -4.30 4.66
CA ALA A 130 7.02 -3.79 3.87
C ALA A 130 8.37 -4.42 4.26
N LEU A 131 8.64 -4.58 5.56
CA LEU A 131 9.86 -5.24 6.04
C LEU A 131 9.85 -6.76 5.81
N GLY A 132 8.68 -7.40 5.86
CA GLY A 132 8.52 -8.80 5.49
C GLY A 132 8.84 -9.04 4.02
N LEU A 133 8.31 -8.18 3.13
CA LEU A 133 8.64 -8.20 1.71
C LEU A 133 10.13 -7.94 1.48
N LYS A 134 10.73 -6.97 2.20
CA LYS A 134 12.17 -6.72 2.13
C LYS A 134 12.97 -7.98 2.48
N GLY A 135 12.64 -8.65 3.57
CA GLY A 135 13.33 -9.87 3.99
C GLY A 135 13.21 -11.01 2.98
N ILE A 136 12.03 -11.19 2.38
CA ILE A 136 11.77 -12.26 1.40
C ILE A 136 12.43 -11.93 0.06
N LEU A 137 12.19 -10.74 -0.48
CA LEU A 137 12.58 -10.38 -1.86
C LEU A 137 14.06 -10.07 -1.99
N GLU A 138 14.72 -9.55 -0.95
CA GLU A 138 16.17 -9.36 -0.96
C GLU A 138 16.95 -10.63 -0.66
N ASP A 139 16.29 -11.69 -0.20
CA ASP A 139 16.84 -13.06 -0.12
C ASP A 139 18.25 -13.12 0.48
N GLY A 140 18.43 -12.47 1.64
CA GLY A 140 19.71 -12.45 2.36
C GLY A 140 20.84 -11.65 1.72
N ARG A 141 20.56 -10.85 0.68
CA ARG A 141 21.55 -10.00 0.00
C ARG A 141 22.37 -9.16 1.01
N PRO A 142 23.70 -9.26 0.98
CA PRO A 142 24.57 -8.43 1.81
C PRO A 142 24.37 -6.92 1.57
N PRO A 143 24.59 -6.09 2.60
CA PRO A 143 24.59 -4.64 2.43
C PRO A 143 25.64 -4.19 1.40
N GLY A 144 25.24 -3.32 0.47
CA GLY A 144 26.12 -2.75 -0.55
C GLY A 144 26.25 -3.55 -1.85
N GLU A 145 25.66 -4.74 -1.94
CA GLU A 145 25.57 -5.48 -3.21
C GLU A 145 24.40 -5.00 -4.06
N PRO A 146 24.54 -4.93 -5.40
CA PRO A 146 23.45 -4.53 -6.27
C PRO A 146 22.29 -5.55 -6.24
N PRO A 147 21.05 -5.13 -6.49
CA PRO A 147 19.88 -5.98 -6.74
C PRO A 147 20.12 -6.99 -7.86
N ARG A 148 19.62 -8.22 -7.68
CA ARG A 148 19.60 -9.22 -8.75
C ARG A 148 18.61 -8.76 -9.82
N THR A 149 19.06 -8.62 -11.05
CA THR A 149 18.19 -8.24 -12.18
C THR A 149 17.61 -9.49 -12.82
N ALA A 150 16.39 -9.40 -13.35
CA ALA A 150 15.74 -10.55 -14.00
C ALA A 150 16.49 -11.07 -15.26
N ASP A 151 17.42 -10.28 -15.80
CA ASP A 151 18.15 -10.58 -17.04
C ASP A 151 19.39 -11.48 -16.88
N GLU A 152 19.80 -11.84 -15.66
CA GLU A 152 20.99 -12.69 -15.45
C GLU A 152 20.74 -14.19 -15.72
N GLY A 153 19.53 -14.60 -16.09
CA GLY A 153 19.16 -16.00 -16.34
C GLY A 153 19.28 -16.50 -17.79
N THR A 154 19.70 -15.69 -18.77
CA THR A 154 19.80 -16.10 -20.19
C THR A 154 21.17 -15.82 -20.83
N ARG A 155 22.27 -16.20 -20.17
CA ARG A 155 23.57 -16.31 -20.86
C ARG A 155 24.23 -17.66 -20.62
#